data_AF-A0A2N2LLV2-F1
#
_entry.id   AF-A0A2N2LLV2-F1
#
_cell.length_a   1.000
_cell.length_b   1.000
_cell.length_c   1.000
_cell.angle_alpha   90.00
_cell.angle_beta   90.00
_cell.angle_gamma   90.00
#
_symmetry.space_group_name_H-M   'P 1'
#
loop_
_entity.id
_entity.type
_entity.pdbx_description
1 polymer ?
#
loop_
_entity_poly.entity_id
_entity_poly.type
_entity_poly.pdbx_seq_one_letter_code
_entity_poly.pdbx_strand_id
1 'polypeptide(L)'
;MPPASGAPFEGFLAGQRAASVPAQFFTEVLPQIEDADELRVTMYALYAIPRPGHVAARRASELLAEEPLARWFAPRGGMEAGRCAVDAAVTRGVLLALPLT
;
A
#
# COMPACT_ATOMS: atom_id res chain seq x y z
N MET A 1 7.98 -11.56 -16.64
CA MET A 1 6.65 -11.32 -17.22
C MET A 1 5.67 -11.23 -16.06
N PRO A 2 5.03 -10.08 -15.78
CA PRO A 2 3.98 -10.04 -14.76
C PRO A 2 2.85 -10.99 -15.17
N PRO A 3 2.17 -11.65 -14.22
CA PRO A 3 1.09 -12.56 -14.55
C PRO A 3 -0.02 -11.81 -15.30
N ALA A 4 -0.47 -12.40 -16.42
CA ALA A 4 -1.61 -11.89 -17.17
C ALA A 4 -2.80 -11.75 -16.22
N SER A 5 -3.53 -10.62 -16.29
CA SER A 5 -4.76 -10.38 -15.54
C SER A 5 -5.75 -11.51 -15.77
N GLY A 6 -5.79 -12.50 -14.88
CA GLY A 6 -6.65 -13.67 -14.97
C GLY A 6 -5.96 -15.02 -14.75
N ALA A 7 -4.62 -15.07 -14.70
CA ALA A 7 -3.92 -16.30 -14.30
C ALA A 7 -4.19 -16.61 -12.81
N PRO A 8 -4.44 -17.89 -12.44
CA PRO A 8 -4.66 -18.27 -11.06
C PRO A 8 -3.43 -17.94 -10.21
N PHE A 9 -3.65 -17.66 -8.93
CA PHE A 9 -2.54 -17.49 -7.99
C PHE A 9 -1.78 -18.82 -7.85
N GLU A 10 -0.54 -18.86 -8.33
CA GLU A 10 0.30 -20.07 -8.38
C GLU A 10 0.97 -20.41 -7.03
N GLY A 11 0.65 -19.66 -5.98
CA GLY A 11 1.25 -19.79 -4.66
C GLY A 11 2.39 -18.80 -4.40
N PHE A 12 2.87 -18.78 -3.16
CA PHE A 12 4.02 -17.96 -2.78
C PHE A 12 5.32 -18.66 -3.18
N LEU A 13 6.26 -17.89 -3.75
CA LEU A 13 7.57 -18.42 -4.11
C LEU A 13 8.35 -18.85 -2.86
N ALA A 14 8.96 -20.04 -2.92
CA ALA A 14 9.83 -20.54 -1.86
C ALA A 14 11.00 -19.58 -1.62
N GLY A 15 11.36 -19.37 -0.35
CA GLY A 15 12.49 -18.51 0.05
C GLY A 15 12.17 -17.00 0.08
N GLN A 16 10.95 -16.57 -0.26
CA GLN A 16 10.58 -15.18 -0.10
C GLN A 16 10.38 -14.80 1.37
N ARG A 17 10.85 -13.61 1.74
CA ARG A 17 10.71 -13.08 3.10
C ARG A 17 9.28 -12.59 3.31
N ALA A 18 8.66 -13.01 4.42
CA ALA A 18 7.39 -12.45 4.84
C ALA A 18 7.53 -10.95 5.13
N ALA A 19 6.58 -10.15 4.63
CA ALA A 19 6.47 -8.76 5.03
C ALA A 19 6.15 -8.69 6.52
N SER A 20 6.89 -7.87 7.26
CA SER A 20 6.60 -7.64 8.67
C SER A 20 5.50 -6.60 8.80
N VAL A 21 4.39 -6.97 9.43
CA VAL A 21 3.30 -6.08 9.75
C VAL A 21 3.14 -6.06 11.27
N PRO A 22 3.09 -4.89 11.94
CA PRO A 22 2.88 -4.83 13.38
C PRO A 22 1.60 -5.55 13.80
N ALA A 23 1.63 -6.33 14.88
CA ALA A 23 0.44 -7.07 15.35
C ALA A 23 -0.75 -6.13 15.64
N GLN A 24 -0.45 -4.92 16.13
CA GLN A 24 -1.44 -3.86 16.40
C GLN A 24 -2.26 -3.47 15.16
N PHE A 25 -1.71 -3.66 13.94
CA PHE A 25 -2.48 -3.47 12.72
C PHE A 25 -3.75 -4.32 12.72
N PHE A 26 -3.66 -5.59 13.13
CA PHE A 26 -4.79 -6.51 13.08
C PHE A 26 -5.82 -6.25 14.18
N THR A 27 -5.38 -5.78 15.35
CA THR A 27 -6.25 -5.60 16.52
C THR A 27 -6.88 -4.21 16.58
N GLU A 28 -6.21 -3.17 16.06
CA GLU A 28 -6.65 -1.79 16.22
C GLU A 28 -6.93 -1.09 14.89
N VAL A 29 -6.15 -1.35 13.85
CA VAL A 29 -6.25 -0.60 12.58
C VAL A 29 -7.23 -1.26 11.62
N LEU A 30 -6.99 -2.52 11.26
CA LEU A 30 -7.76 -3.27 10.28
C LEU A 30 -9.27 -3.29 10.57
N PRO A 31 -9.75 -3.45 11.81
CA PRO A 31 -11.19 -3.44 12.10
C PRO A 31 -11.89 -2.12 11.78
N GLN A 32 -11.14 -1.03 11.64
CA GLN A 32 -11.68 0.30 11.36
C GLN A 32 -11.60 0.68 9.87
N ILE A 33 -10.92 -0.12 9.04
CA ILE A 33 -10.81 0.12 7.60
C ILE A 33 -12.00 -0.55 6.90
N GLU A 34 -12.90 0.27 6.37
CA GLU A 34 -14.11 -0.19 5.66
C GLU A 34 -13.96 -0.12 4.14
N ASP A 35 -12.97 0.64 3.66
CA ASP A 35 -12.72 0.85 2.24
C ASP A 35 -11.53 0.02 1.73
N ALA A 36 -11.73 -0.63 0.58
CA ALA A 36 -10.72 -1.52 0.00
C ALA A 36 -9.51 -0.75 -0.55
N ASP A 37 -9.69 0.51 -0.97
CA ASP A 37 -8.62 1.32 -1.53
C ASP A 37 -7.69 1.79 -0.40
N GLU A 38 -8.28 2.26 0.71
CA GLU A 38 -7.55 2.56 1.95
C GLU A 38 -6.75 1.34 2.44
N LEU A 39 -7.38 0.17 2.53
CA LEU A 39 -6.72 -1.06 2.99
C LEU A 39 -5.51 -1.39 2.13
N ARG A 40 -5.66 -1.29 0.80
CA ARG A 40 -4.62 -1.70 -0.14
C ARG A 40 -3.43 -0.76 -0.12
N VAL A 41 -3.67 0.55 -0.04
CA VAL A 41 -2.61 1.55 0.14
C VAL A 41 -1.90 1.36 1.47
N THR A 42 -2.66 1.17 2.56
CA THR A 42 -2.10 0.97 3.91
C THR A 42 -1.16 -0.23 3.95
N MET A 43 -1.62 -1.39 3.47
CA MET A 43 -0.82 -2.62 3.42
C MET A 43 0.41 -2.47 2.54
N TYR A 44 0.27 -1.83 1.38
CA TYR A 44 1.40 -1.64 0.47
C TYR A 44 2.44 -0.67 1.06
N ALA A 45 2.01 0.40 1.72
CA ALA A 45 2.88 1.35 2.39
C ALA A 45 3.68 0.70 3.53
N LEU A 46 3.03 -0.11 4.37
CA LEU A 46 3.69 -0.88 5.44
C LEU A 46 4.75 -1.86 4.91
N TYR A 47 4.57 -2.36 3.69
CA TYR A 47 5.56 -3.18 3.00
C TYR A 47 6.67 -2.34 2.35
N ALA A 48 6.32 -1.27 1.64
CA ALA A 48 7.21 -0.58 0.70
C ALA A 48 8.10 0.50 1.34
N ILE A 49 7.64 1.13 2.43
CA ILE A 49 8.33 2.23 3.11
C ILE A 49 9.50 1.75 3.99
N PRO A 50 9.36 0.74 4.86
CA PRO A 50 10.45 0.28 5.70
C PRO A 50 11.45 -0.53 4.88
N ARG A 51 12.41 0.16 4.24
CA ARG A 51 13.54 -0.47 3.55
C ARG A 51 14.83 -0.22 4.34
N PRO A 52 15.60 -1.27 4.67
CA PRO A 52 16.88 -1.10 5.34
C PRO A 52 17.79 -0.09 4.61
N GLY A 53 18.43 0.80 5.37
CA GLY A 53 19.43 1.76 4.86
C GLY A 53 18.88 2.99 4.12
N HIS A 54 17.57 3.25 4.15
CA HIS A 54 16.95 4.41 3.51
C HIS A 54 16.10 5.24 4.48
N VAL A 55 15.85 6.50 4.15
CA VAL A 55 14.84 7.31 4.83
C VAL A 55 13.49 6.62 4.64
N ALA A 56 12.79 6.35 5.74
CA ALA A 56 11.48 5.70 5.75
C ALA A 56 10.36 6.67 5.30
N ALA A 57 10.53 7.25 4.12
CA ALA A 57 9.57 8.15 3.50
C ALA A 57 9.56 7.92 1.98
N ARG A 58 8.39 8.05 1.37
CA ARG A 58 8.20 8.03 -0.08
C ARG A 58 7.20 9.10 -0.47
N ARG A 59 7.35 9.67 -1.67
CA ARG A 59 6.29 10.53 -2.20
C ARG A 59 5.06 9.69 -2.48
N ALA A 60 3.88 10.19 -2.16
CA ALA A 60 2.62 9.49 -2.44
C ALA A 60 2.50 9.11 -3.93
N SER A 61 2.92 10.00 -4.84
CA SER A 61 2.94 9.73 -6.28
C SER A 61 3.89 8.60 -6.68
N GLU A 62 5.03 8.47 -6.01
CA GLU A 62 6.00 7.40 -6.30
C GLU A 62 5.47 6.05 -5.79
N LEU A 63 4.89 6.03 -4.59
CA LEU A 63 4.25 4.85 -4.02
C LEU A 63 3.12 4.35 -4.95
N LEU A 64 2.24 5.25 -5.38
CA LEU A 64 1.08 4.93 -6.20
C LEU A 64 1.42 4.63 -7.67
N ALA A 65 2.62 4.99 -8.12
CA ALA A 65 3.13 4.60 -9.44
C ALA A 65 3.71 3.17 -9.46
N GLU A 66 3.91 2.53 -8.30
CA GLU A 66 4.36 1.14 -8.26
C GLU A 66 3.27 0.21 -8.85
N GLU A 67 3.69 -0.75 -9.68
CA GLU A 67 2.79 -1.55 -10.53
C GLU A 67 1.57 -2.13 -9.79
N PRO A 68 1.69 -2.72 -8.58
CA PRO A 68 0.54 -3.31 -7.91
C PRO A 68 -0.55 -2.28 -7.54
N LEU A 69 -0.17 -1.07 -7.15
CA LEU A 69 -1.10 0.00 -6.82
C LEU A 69 -1.60 0.70 -8.09
N ALA A 70 -0.70 1.01 -9.03
CA ALA A 70 -1.06 1.63 -10.30
C ALA A 70 -2.12 0.82 -11.03
N ARG A 71 -1.97 -0.51 -11.06
CA ARG A 71 -2.94 -1.43 -11.67
C ARG A 71 -4.27 -1.49 -10.93
N TRP A 72 -4.25 -1.45 -9.60
CA TRP A 72 -5.47 -1.43 -8.79
C TRP A 72 -6.29 -0.16 -9.02
N PHE A 73 -5.61 0.99 -9.06
CA PHE A 73 -6.25 2.30 -9.17
C PHE A 73 -6.61 2.70 -10.59
N ALA A 74 -5.95 2.16 -11.62
CA ALA A 74 -6.24 2.48 -13.03
C ALA A 74 -7.75 2.45 -13.37
N PRO A 75 -8.53 1.41 -13.04
CA PRO A 75 -9.98 1.39 -13.30
C PRO A 75 -10.82 2.14 -12.26
N ARG A 76 -10.24 2.69 -11.19
CA ARG A 76 -10.93 3.25 -10.02
C ARG A 76 -10.82 4.78 -9.91
N GLY A 77 -10.35 5.44 -10.97
CA GLY A 77 -10.07 6.89 -10.96
C GLY A 77 -8.58 7.25 -10.92
N GLY A 78 -7.71 6.25 -11.04
CA GLY A 78 -6.28 6.41 -11.23
C GLY A 78 -5.60 7.11 -10.06
N MET A 79 -4.72 8.05 -10.39
CA MET A 79 -3.88 8.75 -9.42
C MET A 79 -4.70 9.46 -8.34
N GLU A 80 -5.86 10.02 -8.69
CA GLU A 80 -6.67 10.78 -7.75
C GLU A 80 -7.33 9.89 -6.69
N ALA A 81 -7.92 8.77 -7.12
CA ALA A 81 -8.46 7.77 -6.18
C ALA A 81 -7.37 7.22 -5.26
N GLY A 82 -6.16 7.00 -5.80
CA GLY A 82 -5.00 6.61 -5.00
C GLY A 82 -4.61 7.65 -3.95
N ARG A 83 -4.67 8.95 -4.27
CA ARG A 83 -4.41 10.03 -3.32
C ARG A 83 -5.45 10.08 -2.21
N CYS A 84 -6.73 9.99 -2.56
CA CYS A 84 -7.80 9.90 -1.56
C CYS A 84 -7.59 8.73 -0.59
N ALA A 85 -7.15 7.57 -1.08
CA ALA A 85 -6.85 6.41 -0.25
C ALA A 85 -5.61 6.63 0.65
N VAL A 86 -4.58 7.34 0.18
CA VAL A 86 -3.45 7.76 1.01
C VAL A 86 -3.93 8.73 2.10
N ASP A 87 -4.75 9.72 1.75
CA ASP A 87 -5.26 10.71 2.70
C ASP A 87 -6.15 10.06 3.77
N ALA A 88 -6.93 9.04 3.42
CA ALA A 88 -7.68 8.23 4.38
C ALA A 88 -6.74 7.53 5.38
N ALA A 89 -5.69 6.86 4.89
CA ALA A 89 -4.70 6.18 5.73
C ALA A 89 -3.92 7.16 6.63
N VAL A 90 -3.66 8.39 6.15
CA VAL A 90 -3.06 9.48 6.94
C VAL A 90 -4.03 9.98 8.00
N THR A 91 -5.30 10.18 7.64
CA THR A 91 -6.35 10.64 8.57
C THR A 91 -6.56 9.62 9.70
N ARG A 92 -6.44 8.32 9.40
CA ARG A 92 -6.47 7.25 10.40
C ARG A 92 -5.24 7.21 11.31
N GLY A 93 -4.17 7.91 10.94
CA GLY A 93 -2.92 7.94 11.70
C GLY A 93 -2.02 6.72 11.48
N VAL A 94 -2.31 5.89 10.46
CA VAL A 94 -1.44 4.75 10.10
C VAL A 94 -0.22 5.23 9.34
N LEU A 95 -0.39 6.28 8.52
CA LEU A 95 0.69 6.94 7.79
C LEU A 95 0.86 8.37 8.29
N LEU A 96 2.10 8.86 8.22
CA LEU A 96 2.43 10.27 8.45
C LEU A 96 2.69 10.93 7.09
N ALA A 97 2.15 12.14 6.91
CA ALA A 97 2.39 12.96 5.73
C ALA A 97 3.30 14.14 6.07
N LEU A 98 4.20 14.46 5.15
CA LEU A 98 5.01 15.67 5.18
C LEU A 98 4.69 16.50 3.94
N PRO A 99 4.39 17.81 4.08
CA PRO A 99 4.16 18.67 2.94
C PRO A 99 5.44 18.81 2.11
N LEU A 100 5.29 18.82 0.79
CA LEU A 100 6.38 19.16 -0.13
C LEU A 100 6.47 20.69 -0.17
N THR A 101 7.37 21.26 0.63
CA THR A 101 7.75 22.66 0.58
C THR A 101 8.67 22.95 -0.60
#